data_AF-A0A2V5MEC4-F1
#
_entry.id   AF-A0A2V5MEC4-F1
#
_cell.length_a   1.000
_cell.length_b   1.000
_cell.length_c   1.000
_cell.angle_alpha   90.00
_cell.angle_beta   90.00
_cell.angle_gamma   90.00
#
_symmetry.space_group_name_H-M   'P 1'
#
loop_
_entity.id
_entity.type
_entity.pdbx_description
1 polymer ?
#
loop_
_entity_poly.entity_id
_entity_poly.type
_entity_poly.pdbx_seq_one_letter_code
_entity_poly.pdbx_strand_id
1 'polypeptide(L)'
;MILVLLSLGVPAIFPARTEAALAPPDPFPTPKPLKPAQETKLKVALGEFFTASAEKQGQWKFSRSLEHLLNENEPAVRRAAWEAYSAAPIHSALAKDYNAKEVRFDKHRSSYTVKMVGTRPTNGWALFIAMHGGGGAPKQVNDSQWQVMQRYYREHPEAGGYLYVALRAPNDTWNGFYDDYVYPLVANLIRQFLVFGDVDPNKVFIMGYSHGGYGAFAIGPKMPDRFA
;
A
#
# COMPACT_ATOMS: atom_id res chain seq x y z
N MET A 1 4.41 1.36 -27.71
CA MET A 1 4.03 -0.02 -28.02
C MET A 1 3.85 -0.73 -26.69
N ILE A 2 2.61 -0.94 -26.26
CA ILE A 2 2.24 -1.52 -24.97
C ILE A 2 2.18 -3.03 -25.18
N LEU A 3 2.92 -3.80 -24.39
CA LEU A 3 2.82 -5.26 -24.37
C LEU A 3 2.23 -5.71 -23.03
N VAL A 4 0.95 -6.05 -23.06
CA VAL A 4 0.23 -6.81 -22.04
C VAL A 4 0.39 -8.28 -22.41
N LEU A 5 0.80 -9.13 -21.45
CA LEU A 5 0.75 -10.58 -21.59
C LEU A 5 0.14 -11.16 -20.31
N LEU A 6 -1.16 -11.46 -20.37
CA LEU A 6 -1.84 -12.39 -19.49
C LEU A 6 -2.47 -13.45 -20.39
N SER A 7 -1.98 -14.68 -20.30
CA SER A 7 -2.61 -15.86 -20.89
C SER A 7 -3.30 -16.64 -19.77
N LEU A 8 -4.61 -16.87 -19.94
CA LEU A 8 -5.46 -17.67 -19.07
C LEU A 8 -5.50 -19.12 -19.57
N GLY A 9 -5.31 -20.08 -18.67
CA GLY A 9 -5.53 -21.51 -18.88
C GLY A 9 -6.22 -22.14 -17.67
N VAL A 10 -7.23 -22.97 -17.96
CA VAL A 10 -8.27 -23.59 -17.10
C VAL A 10 -7.70 -24.54 -16.00
N PRO A 11 -8.37 -24.75 -14.84
CA PRO A 11 -7.74 -25.38 -13.68
C PRO A 11 -7.70 -26.91 -13.76
N ALA A 12 -6.55 -27.48 -13.41
CA ALA A 12 -6.43 -28.90 -13.07
C ALA A 12 -6.63 -29.06 -11.55
N ILE A 13 -7.49 -29.99 -11.16
CA ILE A 13 -7.72 -30.38 -9.77
C ILE A 13 -6.50 -31.21 -9.32
N PHE A 14 -5.74 -30.69 -8.35
CA PHE A 14 -4.64 -31.41 -7.71
C PHE A 14 -5.02 -31.84 -6.28
N PRO A 15 -4.57 -33.02 -5.80
CA PRO A 15 -4.84 -33.47 -4.44
C PRO A 15 -4.09 -32.62 -3.41
N ALA A 16 -4.68 -32.52 -2.21
CA ALA A 16 -4.18 -31.71 -1.11
C ALA A 16 -2.73 -32.07 -0.75
N ARG A 17 -1.82 -31.10 -0.89
CA ARG A 17 -0.45 -31.17 -0.38
C ARG A 17 -0.43 -30.77 1.10
N THR A 18 0.38 -31.48 1.88
CA THR A 18 0.68 -31.17 3.29
C THR A 18 1.20 -29.74 3.46
N GLU A 19 0.79 -29.10 4.55
CA GLU A 19 0.98 -27.68 4.90
C GLU A 19 2.42 -27.14 4.75
N ALA A 20 3.43 -28.00 4.88
CA ALA A 20 4.84 -27.61 4.72
C ALA A 20 5.29 -27.39 3.27
N ALA A 21 4.52 -27.83 2.27
CA ALA A 21 4.86 -27.69 0.84
C ALA A 21 4.18 -26.50 0.14
N LEU A 22 3.50 -25.64 0.90
CA LEU A 22 2.71 -24.50 0.40
C LEU A 22 3.33 -23.13 0.68
N ALA A 23 4.52 -23.05 1.29
CA ALA A 23 5.24 -21.79 1.29
C ALA A 23 5.62 -21.49 -0.17
N PRO A 24 5.06 -20.45 -0.81
CA PRO A 24 5.59 -20.03 -2.09
C PRO A 24 7.09 -19.77 -1.91
N PRO A 25 7.95 -20.19 -2.86
CA PRO A 25 9.35 -19.77 -2.84
C PRO A 25 9.37 -18.26 -2.66
N ASP A 26 10.30 -17.75 -1.84
CA ASP A 26 10.45 -16.32 -1.59
C ASP A 26 10.36 -15.58 -2.93
N PRO A 27 9.27 -14.83 -3.20
CA PRO A 27 9.06 -14.23 -4.51
C PRO A 27 10.13 -13.18 -4.82
N PHE A 28 10.95 -12.81 -3.82
CA PHE A 28 12.06 -11.89 -3.94
C PHE A 28 13.31 -12.45 -3.25
N PRO A 29 14.03 -13.40 -3.88
CA PRO A 29 15.35 -13.80 -3.38
C PRO A 29 16.17 -12.54 -3.14
N THR A 30 16.86 -12.45 -1.99
CA THR A 30 17.67 -11.29 -1.64
C THR A 30 18.55 -10.91 -2.84
N PRO A 31 18.26 -9.78 -3.52
CA PRO A 31 19.01 -9.27 -4.65
C PRO A 31 20.47 -9.24 -4.30
N LYS A 32 21.29 -9.69 -5.24
CA LYS A 32 22.72 -9.54 -5.15
C LYS A 32 23.04 -8.06 -4.87
N PRO A 33 23.89 -7.76 -3.87
CA PRO A 33 24.21 -6.39 -3.53
C PRO A 33 24.89 -5.69 -4.71
N LEU A 34 24.59 -4.40 -4.88
CA LEU A 34 25.27 -3.53 -5.83
C LEU A 34 26.75 -3.39 -5.43
N LYS A 35 27.62 -3.08 -6.39
CA LYS A 35 29.00 -2.71 -6.03
C LYS A 35 28.97 -1.41 -5.21
N PRO A 36 29.81 -1.24 -4.18
CA PRO A 36 29.77 -0.06 -3.31
C PRO A 36 29.76 1.28 -4.07
N ALA A 37 30.60 1.41 -5.11
CA ALA A 37 30.65 2.63 -5.92
C ALA A 37 29.34 2.90 -6.71
N GLN A 38 28.68 1.84 -7.20
CA GLN A 38 27.40 1.95 -7.89
C GLN A 38 26.29 2.37 -6.92
N GLU A 39 26.29 1.76 -5.74
CA GLU A 39 25.33 2.07 -4.68
C GLU A 39 25.47 3.52 -4.19
N THR A 40 26.69 3.98 -3.91
CA THR A 40 26.95 5.38 -3.52
C THR A 40 26.45 6.35 -4.60
N LYS A 41 26.79 6.10 -5.87
CA LYS A 41 26.36 6.96 -6.98
C LYS A 41 24.83 7.00 -7.12
N LEU A 42 24.18 5.85 -6.96
CA LEU A 42 22.72 5.73 -7.01
C LEU A 42 22.07 6.49 -5.84
N LYS A 43 22.56 6.31 -4.61
CA LYS A 43 22.04 6.98 -3.41
C LYS A 43 22.15 8.50 -3.51
N VAL A 44 23.27 9.04 -4.01
CA VAL A 44 23.44 10.48 -4.26
C VAL A 44 22.39 10.97 -5.26
N ALA A 45 22.28 10.32 -6.42
CA ALA A 45 21.34 10.74 -7.47
C ALA A 45 19.87 10.67 -7.01
N LEU A 46 19.50 9.66 -6.22
CA LEU A 46 18.17 9.52 -5.63
C LEU A 46 17.90 10.62 -4.59
N GLY A 47 18.88 10.91 -3.73
CA GLY A 47 18.76 11.98 -2.72
C GLY A 47 18.54 13.35 -3.37
N GLU A 48 19.31 13.65 -4.42
CA GLU A 48 19.13 14.88 -5.20
C GLU A 48 17.76 14.92 -5.89
N PHE A 49 17.33 13.80 -6.49
CA PHE A 49 16.02 13.70 -7.12
C PHE A 49 14.88 13.95 -6.13
N PHE A 50 14.86 13.27 -4.97
CA PHE A 50 13.78 13.40 -4.00
C PHE A 50 13.74 14.78 -3.33
N THR A 51 14.86 15.48 -3.22
CA THR A 51 14.90 16.83 -2.63
C THR A 51 14.69 17.95 -3.65
N ALA A 52 14.67 17.64 -4.96
CA ALA A 52 14.39 18.60 -6.02
C ALA A 52 12.92 19.04 -6.04
N SER A 53 12.64 20.21 -6.63
CA SER A 53 11.27 20.68 -6.86
C SER A 53 10.51 19.76 -7.82
N ALA A 54 9.18 19.76 -7.75
CA ALA A 54 8.33 18.95 -8.63
C ALA A 54 8.59 19.20 -10.13
N GLU A 55 8.81 20.46 -10.51
CA GLU A 55 9.17 20.83 -11.89
C GLU A 55 10.49 20.17 -12.32
N LYS A 56 11.51 20.25 -11.45
CA LYS A 56 12.83 19.70 -11.72
C LYS A 56 12.82 18.17 -11.74
N GLN A 57 12.01 17.54 -10.89
CA GLN A 57 11.76 16.09 -10.94
C GLN A 57 11.11 15.68 -12.27
N GLY A 58 10.14 16.44 -12.77
CA GLY A 58 9.47 16.16 -14.04
C GLY A 58 10.38 16.21 -15.27
N GLN A 59 11.49 16.94 -15.18
CA GLN A 59 12.51 17.05 -16.24
C GLN A 59 13.76 16.21 -15.94
N TRP A 60 13.78 15.46 -14.83
CA TRP A 60 14.97 14.77 -14.35
C TRP A 60 15.36 13.64 -15.28
N LYS A 61 16.65 13.55 -15.59
CA LYS A 61 17.23 12.44 -16.36
C LYS A 61 18.36 11.82 -15.55
N PHE A 62 18.19 10.56 -15.18
CA PHE A 62 19.27 9.80 -14.57
C PHE A 62 20.37 9.55 -15.60
N SER A 63 21.62 9.48 -15.17
CA SER A 63 22.73 9.20 -16.08
C SER A 63 22.54 7.84 -16.77
N ARG A 64 22.99 7.71 -18.03
CA ARG A 64 22.96 6.43 -18.77
C ARG A 64 23.56 5.26 -17.98
N SER A 65 24.57 5.51 -17.16
CA SER A 65 25.17 4.48 -16.29
C SER A 65 24.22 3.97 -15.21
N LEU A 66 23.34 4.82 -14.67
CA LEU A 66 22.33 4.42 -13.69
C LEU A 66 21.14 3.73 -14.37
N GLU A 67 20.77 4.16 -15.59
CA GLU A 67 19.78 3.46 -16.41
C GLU A 67 20.25 2.03 -16.74
N HIS A 68 21.53 1.86 -17.11
CA HIS A 68 22.12 0.55 -17.32
C HIS A 68 22.12 -0.30 -16.05
N LEU A 69 22.47 0.31 -14.90
CA LEU A 69 22.45 -0.36 -13.60
C LEU A 69 21.05 -0.88 -13.24
N LEU A 70 20.00 -0.10 -13.52
CA LEU A 70 18.60 -0.51 -13.35
C LEU A 70 18.30 -1.74 -14.23
N ASN A 71 18.68 -1.73 -15.49
CA ASN A 71 18.40 -2.84 -16.41
C ASN A 71 19.10 -4.14 -16.00
N GLU A 72 20.32 -4.05 -15.44
CA GLU A 72 21.09 -5.23 -15.04
C GLU A 72 20.76 -5.74 -13.63
N ASN A 73 20.32 -4.86 -12.72
CA ASN A 73 20.17 -5.17 -11.29
C ASN A 73 18.88 -4.57 -10.73
N GLU A 74 17.78 -4.70 -11.48
CA GLU A 74 16.49 -4.08 -11.18
C GLU A 74 16.04 -4.26 -9.72
N PRO A 75 16.06 -5.48 -9.13
CA PRO A 75 15.61 -5.67 -7.75
C PRO A 75 16.46 -4.92 -6.71
N ALA A 76 17.77 -4.83 -6.92
CA ALA A 76 18.68 -4.13 -6.01
C ALA A 76 18.55 -2.61 -6.14
N VAL A 77 18.35 -2.10 -7.37
CA VAL A 77 18.08 -0.69 -7.62
C VAL A 77 16.73 -0.28 -7.04
N ARG A 78 15.68 -1.10 -7.19
CA ARG A 78 14.37 -0.86 -6.59
C ARG A 78 14.45 -0.78 -5.06
N ARG A 79 15.18 -1.69 -4.42
CA ARG A 79 15.42 -1.60 -2.97
C ARG A 79 16.09 -0.30 -2.59
N ALA A 80 17.20 0.05 -3.24
CA ALA A 80 17.94 1.28 -2.92
C ALA A 80 17.07 2.54 -3.15
N ALA A 81 16.25 2.53 -4.20
CA ALA A 81 15.28 3.59 -4.48
C ALA A 81 14.22 3.69 -3.38
N TRP A 82 13.68 2.56 -2.90
CA TRP A 82 12.73 2.53 -1.80
C TRP A 82 13.35 3.04 -0.49
N GLU A 83 14.56 2.60 -0.14
CA GLU A 83 15.28 3.07 1.05
C GLU A 83 15.52 4.59 1.00
N ALA A 84 16.01 5.09 -0.14
CA ALA A 84 16.25 6.51 -0.35
C ALA A 84 14.94 7.32 -0.31
N TYR A 85 13.87 6.80 -0.91
CA TYR A 85 12.55 7.42 -0.87
C TYR A 85 12.05 7.51 0.58
N SER A 86 12.03 6.39 1.32
CA SER A 86 11.52 6.34 2.69
C SER A 86 12.30 7.22 3.65
N ALA A 87 13.62 7.38 3.45
CA ALA A 87 14.48 8.26 4.25
C ALA A 87 14.44 9.75 3.83
N ALA A 88 13.83 10.08 2.68
CA ALA A 88 13.83 11.44 2.17
C ALA A 88 12.97 12.39 3.04
N PRO A 89 13.36 13.67 3.19
CA PRO A 89 12.65 14.64 4.03
C PRO A 89 11.29 15.11 3.46
N ILE A 90 10.85 14.55 2.33
CA ILE A 90 9.62 14.92 1.64
C ILE A 90 8.33 14.44 2.32
N HIS A 91 8.45 13.57 3.33
CA HIS A 91 7.28 12.93 3.96
C HIS A 91 6.71 13.70 5.15
N SER A 92 7.12 14.94 5.41
CA SER A 92 6.68 15.70 6.60
C SER A 92 5.15 15.85 6.69
N ALA A 93 4.49 16.16 5.58
CA ALA A 93 3.02 16.24 5.51
C ALA A 93 2.37 14.86 5.73
N LEU A 94 2.94 13.81 5.12
CA LEU A 94 2.46 12.44 5.26
C LEU A 94 2.60 11.95 6.71
N ALA A 95 3.71 12.28 7.38
CA ALA A 95 3.98 11.95 8.77
C ALA A 95 2.99 12.63 9.72
N LYS A 96 2.67 13.92 9.46
CA LYS A 96 1.66 14.65 10.23
C LYS A 96 0.31 13.95 10.19
N ASP A 97 -0.07 13.47 9.01
CA ASP A 97 -1.37 12.83 8.78
C ASP A 97 -1.40 11.44 9.43
N TYR A 98 -0.32 10.66 9.27
CA TYR A 98 -0.17 9.36 9.91
C TYR A 98 -0.25 9.45 11.44
N ASN A 99 0.45 10.42 12.05
CA ASN A 99 0.42 10.67 13.49
C ASN A 99 -0.96 11.12 13.99
N ALA A 100 -1.70 11.84 13.15
CA ALA A 100 -3.08 12.27 13.45
C ALA A 100 -4.12 11.16 13.21
N LYS A 101 -3.71 9.99 12.71
CA LYS A 101 -4.59 8.91 12.25
C LYS A 101 -5.64 9.40 11.26
N GLU A 102 -5.19 10.21 10.30
CA GLU A 102 -5.99 10.79 9.25
C GLU A 102 -5.28 10.58 7.90
N VAL A 103 -6.06 10.42 6.83
CA VAL A 103 -5.58 10.48 5.46
C VAL A 103 -6.33 11.55 4.69
N ARG A 104 -5.64 12.18 3.74
CA ARG A 104 -6.17 13.30 2.97
C ARG A 104 -5.93 13.14 1.48
N PHE A 105 -6.83 13.73 0.72
CA PHE A 105 -6.62 14.05 -0.67
C PHE A 105 -7.48 15.26 -1.03
N ASP A 106 -6.85 16.31 -1.56
CA ASP A 106 -7.50 17.61 -1.82
C ASP A 106 -8.26 18.10 -0.56
N LYS A 107 -9.57 18.38 -0.66
CA LYS A 107 -10.41 18.78 0.47
C LYS A 107 -10.87 17.61 1.36
N HIS A 108 -10.73 16.37 0.91
CA HIS A 108 -11.26 15.19 1.60
C HIS A 108 -10.33 14.76 2.73
N ARG A 109 -10.92 14.47 3.90
CA ARG A 109 -10.23 13.98 5.08
C ARG A 109 -10.95 12.78 5.63
N SER A 110 -10.18 11.76 6.01
CA SER A 110 -10.71 10.50 6.50
C SER A 110 -9.92 10.05 7.70
N SER A 111 -10.60 9.93 8.83
CA SER A 111 -10.02 9.37 10.04
C SER A 111 -9.97 7.85 9.95
N TYR A 112 -8.97 7.25 10.60
CA TYR A 112 -8.90 5.80 10.75
C TYR A 112 -8.50 5.40 12.16
N THR A 113 -8.78 4.16 12.53
CA THR A 113 -8.13 3.52 13.68
C THR A 113 -7.20 2.42 13.19
N VAL A 114 -6.22 2.07 14.02
CA VAL A 114 -5.27 0.97 13.74
C VAL A 114 -5.29 0.04 14.92
N LYS A 115 -5.38 -1.26 14.63
CA LYS A 115 -5.24 -2.33 15.60
C LYS A 115 -4.18 -3.31 15.09
N MET A 116 -3.17 -3.58 15.92
CA MET A 116 -2.18 -4.62 15.63
C MET A 116 -2.72 -5.97 16.12
N VAL A 117 -2.66 -6.99 15.28
CA VAL A 117 -3.10 -8.34 15.59
C VAL A 117 -1.95 -9.30 15.33
N GLY A 118 -1.72 -10.25 16.24
CA GLY A 118 -0.64 -11.24 16.13
C GLY A 118 0.75 -10.66 16.40
N THR A 119 1.78 -11.33 15.87
CA THR A 119 3.19 -10.95 16.04
C THR A 119 3.77 -10.39 14.75
N ARG A 120 4.68 -9.40 14.86
CA ARG A 120 5.30 -8.75 13.70
C ARG A 120 5.97 -9.79 12.77
N PRO A 121 5.58 -9.88 11.49
CA PRO A 121 6.25 -10.77 10.53
C PRO A 121 7.66 -10.27 10.15
N THR A 122 8.50 -11.17 9.62
CA THR A 122 9.88 -10.83 9.20
C THR A 122 9.93 -9.67 8.21
N ASN A 123 9.05 -9.67 7.21
CA ASN A 123 9.05 -8.72 6.09
C ASN A 123 8.14 -7.50 6.30
N GLY A 124 7.67 -7.27 7.53
CA GLY A 124 6.70 -6.23 7.85
C GLY A 124 5.27 -6.77 7.99
N TRP A 125 4.37 -5.92 8.45
CA TRP A 125 2.98 -6.27 8.70
C TRP A 125 2.19 -6.41 7.40
N ALA A 126 1.25 -7.35 7.34
CA ALA A 126 0.17 -7.24 6.37
C ALA A 126 -0.75 -6.06 6.76
N LEU A 127 -1.38 -5.41 5.78
CA LEU A 127 -2.27 -4.28 5.98
C LEU A 127 -3.67 -4.63 5.48
N PHE A 128 -4.66 -4.59 6.36
CA PHE A 128 -6.07 -4.74 6.01
C PHE A 128 -6.80 -3.42 6.17
N ILE A 129 -7.20 -2.81 5.06
CA ILE A 129 -8.02 -1.58 5.05
C ILE A 129 -9.48 -2.00 5.02
N ALA A 130 -10.18 -1.82 6.15
CA ALA A 130 -11.56 -2.21 6.34
C ALA A 130 -12.49 -0.98 6.31
N MET A 131 -13.48 -1.02 5.41
CA MET A 131 -14.40 0.10 5.17
C MET A 131 -15.82 -0.23 5.64
N HIS A 132 -16.42 0.71 6.36
CA HIS A 132 -17.73 0.57 6.99
C HIS A 132 -18.92 0.69 6.00
N GLY A 133 -20.11 0.28 6.45
CA GLY A 133 -21.35 0.39 5.66
C GLY A 133 -21.95 1.80 5.63
N GLY A 134 -23.28 1.92 5.56
CA GLY A 134 -23.95 3.22 5.57
C GLY A 134 -23.86 3.94 4.23
N GLY A 135 -23.43 5.21 4.25
CA GLY A 135 -23.46 6.10 3.09
C GLY A 135 -24.86 6.66 2.84
N GLY A 136 -24.95 7.95 2.47
CA GLY A 136 -26.23 8.62 2.22
C GLY A 136 -27.12 8.73 3.48
N ALA A 137 -26.54 8.50 4.65
CA ALA A 137 -27.20 8.50 5.95
C ALA A 137 -26.70 9.68 6.81
N PRO A 138 -27.43 10.07 7.88
CA PRO A 138 -26.94 11.07 8.82
C PRO A 138 -25.56 10.70 9.39
N LYS A 139 -24.75 11.72 9.66
CA LYS A 139 -23.37 11.56 10.16
C LYS A 139 -23.25 10.62 11.35
N GLN A 140 -24.18 10.71 12.31
CA GLN A 140 -24.19 9.89 13.52
C GLN A 140 -24.33 8.39 13.19
N VAL A 141 -25.09 8.06 12.16
CA VAL A 141 -25.24 6.67 11.68
C VAL A 141 -23.94 6.20 11.06
N ASN A 142 -23.34 6.98 10.16
CA ASN A 142 -22.06 6.61 9.54
C ASN A 142 -20.93 6.50 10.54
N ASP A 143 -20.89 7.36 11.56
CA ASP A 143 -19.90 7.30 12.62
C ASP A 143 -20.11 6.07 13.52
N SER A 144 -21.37 5.69 13.79
CA SER A 144 -21.69 4.44 14.49
C SER A 144 -21.28 3.21 13.68
N GLN A 145 -21.53 3.20 12.37
CA GLN A 145 -21.08 2.13 11.47
C GLN A 145 -19.56 2.03 11.44
N TRP A 146 -18.85 3.16 11.46
CA TRP A 146 -17.39 3.17 11.57
C TRP A 146 -16.89 2.62 12.91
N GLN A 147 -17.51 2.99 14.04
CA GLN A 147 -17.21 2.40 15.34
C GLN A 147 -17.41 0.87 15.35
N VAL A 148 -18.47 0.39 14.72
CA VAL A 148 -18.71 -1.05 14.54
C VAL A 148 -17.60 -1.66 13.68
N MET A 149 -17.18 -1.02 12.59
CA MET A 149 -16.12 -1.51 11.71
C MET A 149 -14.78 -1.73 12.43
N GLN A 150 -14.50 -1.01 13.52
CA GLN A 150 -13.29 -1.25 14.32
C GLN A 150 -13.22 -2.66 14.95
N ARG A 151 -14.38 -3.32 15.08
CA ARG A 151 -14.54 -4.67 15.68
C ARG A 151 -15.34 -5.65 14.82
N TYR A 152 -15.64 -5.29 13.57
CA TYR A 152 -16.60 -6.04 12.75
C TYR A 152 -16.04 -7.38 12.29
N TYR A 153 -14.84 -7.40 11.72
CA TYR A 153 -14.17 -8.63 11.34
C TYR A 153 -13.47 -9.25 12.55
N ARG A 154 -13.66 -10.56 12.73
CA ARG A 154 -12.99 -11.34 13.76
C ARG A 154 -11.49 -11.33 13.52
N GLU A 155 -10.73 -11.29 14.61
CA GLU A 155 -9.28 -11.35 14.57
C GLU A 155 -8.79 -12.79 14.33
N HIS A 156 -7.75 -12.92 13.52
CA HIS A 156 -7.14 -14.20 13.13
C HIS A 156 -5.62 -14.17 13.35
N PRO A 157 -5.13 -14.02 14.60
CA PRO A 157 -3.69 -13.98 14.89
C PRO A 157 -2.95 -15.25 14.45
N GLU A 158 -3.65 -16.38 14.34
CA GLU A 158 -3.13 -17.65 13.84
C GLU A 158 -2.73 -17.61 12.35
N ALA A 159 -3.29 -16.68 11.57
CA ALA A 159 -2.97 -16.50 10.15
C ALA A 159 -1.70 -15.66 9.92
N GLY A 160 -1.10 -15.12 10.99
CA GLY A 160 0.06 -14.22 10.96
C GLY A 160 -0.26 -12.82 11.46
N GLY A 161 0.79 -11.99 11.61
CA GLY A 161 0.63 -10.61 12.10
C GLY A 161 0.14 -9.62 11.05
N TYR A 162 -0.80 -8.76 11.42
CA TYR A 162 -1.32 -7.71 10.54
C TYR A 162 -1.78 -6.44 11.28
N LEU A 163 -1.82 -5.34 10.52
CA LEU A 163 -2.48 -4.09 10.89
C LEU A 163 -3.90 -4.07 10.34
N TYR A 164 -4.87 -3.97 11.22
CA TYR A 164 -6.27 -3.75 10.87
C TYR A 164 -6.58 -2.26 10.93
N VAL A 165 -6.89 -1.66 9.79
CA VAL A 165 -7.18 -0.24 9.64
C VAL A 165 -8.65 -0.03 9.33
N ALA A 166 -9.43 0.43 10.31
CA ALA A 166 -10.83 0.79 10.09
C ALA A 166 -10.90 2.22 9.56
N LEU A 167 -11.18 2.37 8.25
CA LEU A 167 -11.24 3.64 7.55
C LEU A 167 -12.66 4.22 7.59
N ARG A 168 -12.79 5.49 7.99
CA ARG A 168 -14.05 6.24 7.88
C ARG A 168 -14.18 6.83 6.49
N ALA A 169 -15.30 6.63 5.79
CA ALA A 169 -15.59 7.37 4.56
C ALA A 169 -15.34 8.89 4.78
N PRO A 170 -14.78 9.64 3.80
CA PRO A 170 -14.44 11.05 4.02
C PRO A 170 -15.65 11.99 4.18
N ASN A 171 -16.84 11.52 3.84
CA ASN A 171 -18.09 12.27 3.89
C ASN A 171 -19.27 11.32 4.21
N ASP A 172 -20.48 11.87 4.20
CA ASP A 172 -21.72 11.16 4.49
C ASP A 172 -22.55 10.84 3.24
N THR A 173 -21.99 11.00 2.04
CA THR A 173 -22.71 10.77 0.78
C THR A 173 -22.85 9.28 0.47
N TRP A 174 -23.80 8.94 -0.40
CA TRP A 174 -24.13 7.55 -0.75
C TRP A 174 -22.97 6.80 -1.44
N ASN A 175 -22.06 7.56 -2.07
CA ASN A 175 -20.89 7.07 -2.81
C ASN A 175 -19.56 7.35 -2.08
N GLY A 176 -19.59 7.59 -0.77
CA GLY A 176 -18.45 8.04 0.02
C GLY A 176 -17.17 7.18 -0.10
N PHE A 177 -17.29 5.90 -0.49
CA PHE A 177 -16.17 4.99 -0.73
C PHE A 177 -15.89 4.64 -2.19
N TYR A 178 -16.58 5.23 -3.16
CA TYR A 178 -16.37 4.91 -4.58
C TYR A 178 -16.61 6.11 -5.51
N ASP A 179 -16.36 7.32 -4.99
CA ASP A 179 -16.21 8.55 -5.77
C ASP A 179 -14.73 8.76 -6.18
N ASP A 180 -14.45 9.67 -7.10
CA ASP A 180 -13.12 9.83 -7.74
C ASP A 180 -12.00 10.17 -6.75
N TYR A 181 -12.31 10.88 -5.66
CA TYR A 181 -11.31 11.20 -4.64
C TYR A 181 -10.79 9.98 -3.87
N VAL A 182 -11.51 8.85 -3.89
CA VAL A 182 -11.22 7.72 -2.99
C VAL A 182 -9.93 6.99 -3.40
N TYR A 183 -9.66 6.90 -4.71
CA TYR A 183 -8.49 6.21 -5.24
C TYR A 183 -7.18 6.87 -4.79
N PRO A 184 -6.96 8.18 -5.01
CA PRO A 184 -5.76 8.84 -4.50
C PRO A 184 -5.75 8.96 -2.97
N LEU A 185 -6.91 9.04 -2.29
CA LEU A 185 -6.98 9.03 -0.83
C LEU A 185 -6.49 7.69 -0.25
N VAL A 186 -6.94 6.55 -0.79
CA VAL A 186 -6.48 5.23 -0.36
C VAL A 186 -5.02 4.99 -0.78
N ALA A 187 -4.59 5.48 -1.94
CA ALA A 187 -3.17 5.44 -2.30
C ALA A 187 -2.29 6.21 -1.30
N ASN A 188 -2.76 7.35 -0.80
CA ASN A 188 -2.08 8.10 0.27
C ASN A 188 -2.09 7.33 1.60
N LEU A 189 -3.18 6.66 1.94
CA LEU A 189 -3.27 5.82 3.15
C LEU A 189 -2.24 4.69 3.09
N ILE A 190 -2.23 3.94 1.98
CA ILE A 190 -1.25 2.86 1.76
C ILE A 190 0.16 3.44 1.88
N ARG A 191 0.45 4.58 1.24
CA ARG A 191 1.76 5.22 1.33
C ARG A 191 2.16 5.56 2.78
N GLN A 192 1.23 6.05 3.61
CA GLN A 192 1.52 6.31 5.03
C GLN A 192 2.01 5.03 5.73
N PHE A 193 1.31 3.91 5.53
CA PHE A 193 1.65 2.64 6.18
C PHE A 193 2.90 1.98 5.59
N LEU A 194 3.18 2.16 4.30
CA LEU A 194 4.43 1.68 3.72
C LEU A 194 5.64 2.44 4.28
N VAL A 195 5.53 3.77 4.47
CA VAL A 195 6.65 4.60 4.96
C VAL A 195 6.80 4.53 6.48
N PHE A 196 5.71 4.51 7.25
CA PHE A 196 5.72 4.65 8.71
C PHE A 196 5.11 3.48 9.49
N GLY A 197 4.39 2.61 8.80
CA GLY A 197 3.67 1.47 9.41
C GLY A 197 4.41 0.14 9.30
N ASP A 198 5.60 0.12 8.69
CA ASP A 198 6.40 -1.11 8.51
C ASP A 198 5.57 -2.22 7.83
N VAL A 199 4.81 -1.83 6.81
CA VAL A 199 3.94 -2.73 6.05
C VAL A 199 4.69 -3.37 4.89
N ASP A 200 4.47 -4.67 4.70
CA ASP A 200 4.93 -5.40 3.53
C ASP A 200 4.13 -4.93 2.30
N PRO A 201 4.77 -4.34 1.27
CA PRO A 201 4.07 -3.83 0.10
C PRO A 201 3.35 -4.92 -0.71
N ASN A 202 3.70 -6.20 -0.50
CA ASN A 202 3.04 -7.33 -1.17
C ASN A 202 1.88 -7.93 -0.35
N LYS A 203 1.53 -7.32 0.79
CA LYS A 203 0.47 -7.81 1.69
C LYS A 203 -0.47 -6.68 2.09
N VAL A 204 -0.97 -5.99 1.08
CA VAL A 204 -1.98 -4.94 1.25
C VAL A 204 -3.32 -5.46 0.75
N PHE A 205 -4.32 -5.42 1.61
CA PHE A 205 -5.66 -5.96 1.35
C PHE A 205 -6.70 -4.87 1.61
N ILE A 206 -7.77 -4.88 0.83
CA ILE A 206 -8.92 -3.99 1.01
C ILE A 206 -10.20 -4.81 1.16
N MET A 207 -11.03 -4.41 2.11
CA MET A 207 -12.26 -5.12 2.44
C MET A 207 -13.32 -4.15 2.95
N GLY A 208 -14.57 -4.59 2.96
CA GLY A 208 -15.63 -3.80 3.56
C GLY A 208 -16.98 -4.47 3.54
N TYR A 209 -17.90 -3.87 4.29
CA TYR A 209 -19.28 -4.32 4.41
C TYR A 209 -20.22 -3.31 3.75
N SER A 210 -21.22 -3.78 2.99
CA SER A 210 -22.26 -2.95 2.36
C SER A 210 -21.64 -1.82 1.51
N HIS A 211 -21.86 -0.55 1.84
CA HIS A 211 -21.21 0.60 1.21
C HIS A 211 -19.68 0.48 1.12
N GLY A 212 -19.02 0.00 2.18
CA GLY A 212 -17.59 -0.31 2.15
C GLY A 212 -17.24 -1.53 1.30
N GLY A 213 -18.17 -2.48 1.13
CA GLY A 213 -18.01 -3.60 0.20
C GLY A 213 -18.02 -3.13 -1.26
N TYR A 214 -18.95 -2.24 -1.61
CA TYR A 214 -18.94 -1.55 -2.91
C TYR A 214 -17.65 -0.74 -3.10
N GLY A 215 -17.17 -0.07 -2.06
CA GLY A 215 -15.87 0.59 -2.05
C GLY A 215 -14.72 -0.37 -2.40
N ALA A 216 -14.63 -1.51 -1.73
CA ALA A 216 -13.60 -2.51 -2.00
C ALA A 216 -13.68 -3.04 -3.44
N PHE A 217 -14.90 -3.32 -3.91
CA PHE A 217 -15.16 -3.76 -5.29
C PHE A 217 -14.81 -2.69 -6.34
N ALA A 218 -14.95 -1.40 -6.02
CA ALA A 218 -14.59 -0.31 -6.92
C ALA A 218 -13.08 0.00 -6.90
N ILE A 219 -12.47 -0.02 -5.71
CA ILE A 219 -11.09 0.39 -5.48
C ILE A 219 -10.11 -0.68 -5.96
N GLY A 220 -10.30 -1.94 -5.55
CA GLY A 220 -9.38 -3.04 -5.89
C GLY A 220 -9.10 -3.14 -7.39
N PRO A 221 -10.14 -3.28 -8.25
CA PRO A 221 -9.95 -3.39 -9.70
C PRO A 221 -9.44 -2.12 -10.40
N LYS A 222 -9.63 -0.92 -9.83
CA LYS A 222 -9.15 0.34 -10.44
C LYS A 222 -7.69 0.67 -10.08
N MET A 223 -7.16 0.10 -9.02
CA MET A 223 -5.76 0.24 -8.62
C MET A 223 -5.18 -1.12 -8.19
N PRO A 224 -5.23 -2.13 -9.09
CA PRO A 224 -4.89 -3.52 -8.77
C PRO A 224 -3.40 -3.70 -8.48
N ASP A 225 -2.54 -2.77 -8.91
CA ASP A 225 -1.11 -2.74 -8.61
C ASP A 225 -0.79 -2.48 -7.13
N ARG A 226 -1.81 -2.15 -6.32
CA ARG A 226 -1.65 -1.76 -4.91
C ARG A 226 -2.11 -2.80 -3.90
N PHE A 227 -2.67 -3.92 -4.36
CA PHE A 227 -3.26 -4.94 -3.51
C PHE A 227 -2.74 -6.32 -3.89
N ALA A 228 -2.73 -7.22 -2.90
CA ALA A 228 -2.36 -8.62 -3.04
C ALA A 228 -3.53 -9.50 -3.49
#